data_AF-G9NMG0-F1
#
_entry.id   AF-G9NMG0-F1
#
_cell.length_a   1.000
_cell.length_b   1.000
_cell.length_c   1.000
_cell.angle_alpha   90.00
_cell.angle_beta   90.00
_cell.angle_gamma   90.00
#
_symmetry.space_group_name_H-M   'P 1'
#
loop_
_entity.id
_entity.type
_entity.pdbx_description
1 polymer ?
#
loop_
_entity_poly.entity_id
_entity_poly.type
_entity_poly.pdbx_seq_one_letter_code
_entity_poly.pdbx_strand_id
1 'polypeptide(L)'
;MSIESSATRERRRKHKIIKPFLDEELMAGPPQYTKEYFRQPRLRKCVFNPDDIIFESRLGYGMDGCFWDQAPPESEGHYYALQRECQSNAVLQMVRASIASYPVFVLDEPKGKEEARKNYYSFCKEKSDSRREHGISKEGQNRLMRRISSLPRMAECYGWLKLHSNTWKNLHSSLKAPDVKIEKIRRYMEADVEYTALVYEFIHEGENEPLTVEKVADFIYHVGLSFGCSTLAKNWTDSVLVDYADIIYPGGYGWCESMFGMRDAKDILFDGTWDENDRLLFEGMLEE
;
A
#
# COMPACT_ATOMS: atom_id res chain seq x y z
N MET A 1 17.84 3.06 22.75
CA MET A 1 17.67 2.97 21.28
C MET A 1 18.94 3.52 20.63
N SER A 2 19.55 2.77 19.70
CA SER A 2 20.72 3.27 18.95
C SER A 2 20.22 4.17 17.85
N ILE A 3 20.54 5.47 17.91
CA ILE A 3 20.26 6.42 16.83
C ILE A 3 21.07 5.96 15.61
N GLU A 4 20.38 5.57 14.55
CA GLU A 4 21.01 5.15 13.30
C GLU A 4 21.51 6.40 12.56
N SER A 5 22.74 6.37 12.03
CA SER A 5 23.27 7.53 11.29
C SER A 5 22.50 7.77 9.99
N SER A 6 22.36 9.04 9.56
CA SER A 6 21.66 9.40 8.29
C SER A 6 22.20 8.62 7.09
N ALA A 7 23.52 8.43 7.03
CA ALA A 7 24.17 7.66 5.96
C ALA A 7 23.73 6.19 5.93
N THR A 8 23.50 5.58 7.09
CA THR A 8 22.99 4.20 7.17
C THR A 8 21.51 4.14 6.76
N ARG A 9 20.70 5.11 7.19
CA ARG A 9 19.29 5.26 6.78
C ARG A 9 19.16 5.40 5.26
N GLU A 10 19.98 6.26 4.66
CA GLU A 10 19.97 6.50 3.22
C GLU A 10 20.47 5.30 2.41
N ARG A 11 21.51 4.59 2.88
CA ARG A 11 21.96 3.35 2.24
C ARG A 11 20.88 2.27 2.26
N ARG A 12 20.14 2.14 3.36
CA ARG A 12 18.99 1.23 3.48
C ARG A 12 17.85 1.63 2.55
N ARG A 13 17.55 2.92 2.45
CA ARG A 13 16.56 3.46 1.50
C ARG A 13 16.91 3.07 0.07
N LYS A 14 18.12 3.42 -0.40
CA LYS A 14 18.60 3.09 -1.76
C LYS A 14 18.52 1.60 -2.04
N HIS A 15 18.89 0.75 -1.07
CA HIS A 15 18.77 -0.70 -1.24
C HIS A 15 17.32 -1.20 -1.35
N LYS A 16 16.36 -0.55 -0.67
CA LYS A 16 14.94 -0.94 -0.75
C LYS A 16 14.26 -0.44 -2.01
N ILE A 17 14.50 0.81 -2.42
CA ILE A 17 13.78 1.44 -3.56
C ILE A 17 14.17 0.86 -4.93
N ILE A 18 15.31 0.17 -5.02
CA ILE A 18 15.75 -0.52 -6.25
C ILE A 18 15.23 -1.95 -6.36
N LYS A 19 14.56 -2.49 -5.33
CA LYS A 19 14.09 -3.88 -5.37
C LYS A 19 12.97 -4.03 -6.41
N PRO A 20 13.00 -5.10 -7.23
CA PRO A 20 11.89 -5.41 -8.13
C PRO A 20 10.57 -5.51 -7.38
N PHE A 21 9.55 -4.85 -7.92
CA PHE A 21 8.19 -4.75 -7.35
C PHE A 21 7.08 -5.01 -8.39
N LEU A 22 7.45 -5.26 -9.64
CA LEU A 22 6.56 -5.69 -10.71
C LEU A 22 6.85 -7.15 -11.04
N ASP A 23 5.79 -7.90 -11.32
CA ASP A 23 5.83 -9.28 -11.77
C ASP A 23 5.20 -9.36 -13.16
N GLU A 24 5.90 -9.99 -14.10
CA GLU A 24 5.43 -10.18 -15.49
C GLU A 24 4.34 -11.26 -15.60
N GLU A 25 4.14 -12.07 -14.54
CA GLU A 25 3.02 -13.00 -14.50
C GLU A 25 1.69 -12.24 -14.61
N LEU A 26 0.81 -12.70 -15.50
CA LEU A 26 -0.53 -12.15 -15.63
C LEU A 26 -1.32 -12.35 -14.33
N MET A 27 -2.16 -11.37 -14.01
CA MET A 27 -3.07 -11.42 -12.87
C MET A 27 -4.30 -12.30 -13.16
N ALA A 28 -4.05 -13.55 -13.54
CA ALA A 28 -5.06 -14.57 -13.73
C ALA A 28 -5.08 -15.50 -12.52
N GLY A 29 -6.22 -15.59 -11.83
CA GLY A 29 -6.38 -16.45 -10.65
C GLY A 29 -5.61 -15.98 -9.41
N PRO A 30 -5.56 -16.79 -8.34
CA PRO A 30 -4.89 -16.43 -7.09
C PRO A 30 -3.36 -16.39 -7.25
N PRO A 31 -2.66 -15.41 -6.62
CA PRO A 31 -1.20 -15.38 -6.62
C PRO A 31 -0.60 -16.52 -5.80
N GLN A 32 0.69 -16.78 -5.99
CA GLN A 32 1.49 -17.48 -4.99
C GLN A 32 1.57 -16.65 -3.71
N TYR A 33 1.47 -17.30 -2.56
CA TYR A 33 1.47 -16.64 -1.25
C TYR A 33 2.43 -17.34 -0.28
N THR A 34 3.56 -17.84 -0.78
CA THR A 34 4.62 -18.43 0.07
C THR A 34 5.38 -17.33 0.82
N LYS A 35 6.15 -17.72 1.84
CA LYS A 35 6.98 -16.79 2.61
C LYS A 35 7.96 -16.01 1.74
N GLU A 36 8.41 -16.59 0.63
CA GLU A 36 9.28 -15.92 -0.34
C GLU A 36 8.58 -14.74 -1.01
N TYR A 37 7.36 -14.92 -1.50
CA TYR A 37 6.59 -13.84 -2.14
C TYR A 37 6.25 -12.73 -1.13
N PHE A 38 5.94 -13.07 0.13
CA PHE A 38 5.77 -12.08 1.19
C PHE A 38 7.06 -11.30 1.53
N ARG A 39 8.26 -11.84 1.28
CA ARG A 39 9.52 -11.10 1.50
C ARG A 39 9.78 -10.06 0.42
N GLN A 40 9.34 -10.34 -0.81
CA GLN A 40 9.48 -9.47 -1.96
C GLN A 40 8.16 -9.40 -2.72
N PRO A 41 7.16 -8.67 -2.20
CA PRO A 41 5.87 -8.53 -2.86
C PRO A 41 6.06 -7.84 -4.21
N ARG A 42 5.51 -8.44 -5.26
CA ARG A 42 5.53 -7.90 -6.63
C ARG A 42 4.12 -7.94 -7.20
N LEU A 43 3.67 -6.83 -7.78
CA LEU A 43 2.34 -6.75 -8.37
C LEU A 43 2.34 -7.47 -9.72
N ARG A 44 1.34 -8.32 -9.96
CA ARG A 44 1.17 -9.02 -11.24
C ARG A 44 0.65 -8.10 -12.34
N LYS A 45 0.94 -8.47 -13.58
CA LYS A 45 0.59 -7.72 -14.77
C LYS A 45 -0.91 -7.78 -15.04
N CYS A 46 -1.48 -6.67 -15.47
CA CYS A 46 -2.89 -6.59 -15.82
C CYS A 46 -3.22 -7.48 -17.02
N VAL A 47 -4.38 -8.11 -16.98
CA VAL A 47 -4.90 -8.97 -18.06
C VAL A 47 -5.56 -8.18 -19.18
N PHE A 48 -5.84 -6.89 -18.97
CA PHE A 48 -6.48 -6.04 -19.95
C PHE A 48 -5.49 -5.67 -21.07
N ASN A 49 -6.00 -5.60 -22.28
CA ASN A 49 -5.24 -5.13 -23.42
C ASN A 49 -5.22 -3.58 -23.41
N PRO A 50 -4.05 -2.93 -23.41
CA PRO A 50 -3.94 -1.48 -23.48
C PRO A 50 -4.69 -0.83 -24.66
N ASP A 51 -4.78 -1.51 -25.79
CA ASP A 51 -5.44 -0.99 -27.00
C ASP A 51 -6.97 -0.90 -26.86
N ASP A 52 -7.55 -1.60 -25.88
CA ASP A 52 -9.00 -1.62 -25.62
C ASP A 52 -9.41 -0.55 -24.58
N ILE A 53 -8.46 0.24 -24.05
CA ILE A 53 -8.74 1.25 -23.02
C ILE A 53 -9.37 2.50 -23.62
N ILE A 54 -10.54 2.87 -23.10
CA ILE A 54 -11.25 4.11 -23.44
C ILE A 54 -11.12 5.09 -22.26
N PHE A 55 -10.60 6.29 -22.53
CA PHE A 55 -10.45 7.34 -21.53
C PHE A 55 -11.72 8.21 -21.49
N GLU A 56 -12.47 8.15 -20.39
CA GLU A 56 -13.74 8.87 -20.25
C GLU A 56 -13.63 10.18 -19.46
N SER A 57 -12.89 10.15 -18.35
CA SER A 57 -12.75 11.32 -17.47
C SER A 57 -11.43 11.29 -16.70
N ARG A 58 -10.98 12.47 -16.26
CA ARG A 58 -9.87 12.61 -15.31
C ARG A 58 -10.43 12.86 -13.92
N LEU A 59 -10.19 11.92 -13.01
CA LEU A 59 -10.76 11.93 -11.65
C LEU A 59 -10.01 12.85 -10.68
N GLY A 60 -8.77 13.22 -11.01
CA GLY A 60 -7.95 14.10 -10.18
C GLY A 60 -6.47 13.94 -10.50
N TYR A 61 -5.65 14.55 -9.67
CA TYR A 61 -4.20 14.34 -9.63
C TYR A 61 -3.74 14.53 -8.18
N GLY A 62 -3.11 13.51 -7.62
CA GLY A 62 -2.52 13.57 -6.28
C GLY A 62 -1.07 14.03 -6.31
N MET A 63 -0.51 14.28 -5.12
CA MET A 63 0.96 14.34 -4.95
C MET A 63 1.60 13.02 -5.42
N ASP A 64 0.91 11.90 -5.16
CA ASP A 64 1.26 10.55 -5.58
C ASP A 64 0.32 9.97 -6.66
N GLY A 65 -0.93 10.43 -6.79
CA GLY A 65 -1.94 9.88 -7.73
C GLY A 65 -1.69 10.10 -9.23
N CYS A 66 -0.64 10.82 -9.61
CA CYS A 66 -0.07 10.77 -10.96
C CYS A 66 1.42 10.47 -10.82
N PHE A 67 1.82 9.23 -11.13
CA PHE A 67 3.24 8.83 -11.14
C PHE A 67 3.94 9.38 -12.37
N TRP A 68 4.27 10.67 -12.32
CA TRP A 68 5.16 11.29 -13.30
C TRP A 68 6.54 10.60 -13.28
N ASP A 69 6.98 10.21 -12.10
CA ASP A 69 8.28 9.60 -11.86
C ASP A 69 8.25 8.10 -12.20
N GLN A 70 8.99 7.69 -13.23
CA GLN A 70 9.20 6.29 -13.60
C GLN A 70 10.47 5.69 -12.97
N ALA A 71 11.20 6.49 -12.20
CA ALA A 71 12.43 6.12 -11.51
C ALA A 71 12.31 6.38 -10.00
N PRO A 72 13.04 5.63 -9.16
CA PRO A 72 13.10 5.91 -7.74
C PRO A 72 13.59 7.34 -7.45
N PRO A 73 13.04 8.04 -6.44
CA PRO A 73 13.45 9.40 -6.13
C PRO A 73 14.89 9.44 -5.62
N GLU A 74 15.67 10.40 -6.13
CA GLU A 74 17.05 10.62 -5.71
C GLU A 74 17.12 11.29 -4.33
N SER A 75 16.13 12.13 -4.00
CA SER A 75 16.07 12.88 -2.75
C SER A 75 16.09 11.97 -1.51
N GLU A 76 16.93 12.33 -0.53
CA GLU A 76 17.04 11.64 0.74
C GLU A 76 15.68 11.60 1.46
N GLY A 77 15.40 10.49 2.14
CA GLY A 77 14.17 10.30 2.90
C GLY A 77 12.89 10.01 2.09
N HIS A 78 12.91 10.16 0.76
CA HIS A 78 11.71 9.97 -0.06
C HIS A 78 11.50 8.51 -0.43
N TYR A 79 10.26 8.03 -0.30
CA TYR A 79 9.86 6.70 -0.77
C TYR A 79 9.48 6.75 -2.25
N TYR A 80 9.58 5.61 -2.93
CA TYR A 80 9.07 5.48 -4.29
C TYR A 80 7.60 5.08 -4.24
N ALA A 81 6.70 6.02 -4.51
CA ALA A 81 5.26 5.84 -4.34
C ALA A 81 4.68 4.70 -5.20
N LEU A 82 5.03 4.64 -6.49
CA LEU A 82 4.64 3.53 -7.37
C LEU A 82 5.08 2.16 -6.82
N GLN A 83 6.33 2.05 -6.35
CA GLN A 83 6.82 0.81 -5.74
C GLN A 83 5.98 0.44 -4.51
N ARG A 84 5.73 1.38 -3.62
CA ARG A 84 4.97 1.12 -2.39
C ARG A 84 3.56 0.67 -2.73
N GLU A 85 2.88 1.38 -3.63
CA GLU A 85 1.52 1.04 -4.04
C GLU A 85 1.44 -0.35 -4.66
N CYS A 86 2.39 -0.70 -5.54
CA CYS A 86 2.49 -2.05 -6.11
C CYS A 86 2.68 -3.12 -5.03
N GLN A 87 3.58 -2.87 -4.07
CA GLN A 87 3.86 -3.81 -2.98
C GLN A 87 2.66 -4.00 -2.06
N SER A 88 1.97 -2.92 -1.71
CA SER A 88 0.74 -2.95 -0.91
C SER A 88 -0.35 -3.78 -1.58
N ASN A 89 -0.59 -3.57 -2.88
CA ASN A 89 -1.53 -4.38 -3.66
C ASN A 89 -1.13 -5.85 -3.71
N ALA A 90 0.13 -6.15 -4.00
CA ALA A 90 0.62 -7.52 -4.06
C ALA A 90 0.43 -8.25 -2.72
N VAL A 91 0.68 -7.57 -1.60
CA VAL A 91 0.40 -8.12 -0.26
C VAL A 91 -1.08 -8.40 -0.07
N LEU A 92 -1.97 -7.46 -0.40
CA LEU A 92 -3.41 -7.66 -0.26
C LEU A 92 -3.93 -8.81 -1.12
N GLN A 93 -3.38 -9.02 -2.32
CA GLN A 93 -3.70 -10.17 -3.16
C GLN A 93 -3.28 -11.50 -2.51
N MET A 94 -2.08 -11.56 -1.93
CA MET A 94 -1.61 -12.75 -1.21
C MET A 94 -2.43 -13.02 0.04
N VAL A 95 -2.79 -11.98 0.80
CA VAL A 95 -3.66 -12.06 1.97
C VAL A 95 -5.04 -12.59 1.59
N ARG A 96 -5.63 -12.08 0.50
CA ARG A 96 -6.91 -12.58 -0.05
C ARG A 96 -6.85 -14.05 -0.44
N ALA A 97 -5.80 -14.47 -1.15
CA ALA A 97 -5.62 -15.87 -1.54
C ALA A 97 -5.46 -16.80 -0.33
N SER A 98 -4.73 -16.33 0.69
CA SER A 98 -4.54 -17.07 1.93
C SER A 98 -5.86 -17.28 2.68
N ILE A 99 -6.62 -16.19 2.90
CA ILE A 99 -7.91 -16.24 3.60
C ILE A 99 -8.94 -17.09 2.86
N ALA A 100 -8.97 -17.00 1.52
CA ALA A 100 -9.86 -17.82 0.69
C ALA A 100 -9.53 -19.32 0.77
N SER A 101 -8.27 -19.66 1.06
CA SER A 101 -7.84 -21.04 1.22
C SER A 101 -8.19 -21.59 2.61
N TYR A 102 -7.91 -20.84 3.69
CA TYR A 102 -8.19 -21.26 5.05
C TYR A 102 -8.21 -20.05 6.01
N PRO A 103 -9.06 -20.04 7.05
CA PRO A 103 -9.03 -18.97 8.05
C PRO A 103 -7.64 -18.80 8.68
N VAL A 104 -7.20 -17.56 8.80
CA VAL A 104 -5.89 -17.22 9.36
C VAL A 104 -6.06 -16.77 10.80
N PHE A 105 -5.19 -17.27 11.68
CA PHE A 105 -5.14 -16.83 13.07
C PHE A 105 -3.91 -15.96 13.27
N VAL A 106 -4.12 -14.77 13.81
CA VAL A 106 -3.08 -13.76 14.08
C VAL A 106 -3.13 -13.34 15.54
N LEU A 107 -2.07 -12.69 16.04
CA LEU A 107 -2.10 -12.07 17.36
C LEU A 107 -3.18 -10.97 17.36
N ASP A 108 -4.00 -10.91 18.42
CA ASP A 108 -5.06 -9.90 18.59
C ASP A 108 -4.50 -8.54 19.03
N GLU A 109 -3.39 -8.57 19.78
CA GLU A 109 -2.66 -7.36 20.19
C GLU A 109 -1.18 -7.47 19.79
N PRO A 110 -0.84 -7.44 18.49
CA PRO A 110 0.56 -7.40 18.05
C PRO A 110 1.22 -6.10 18.53
N LYS A 111 2.39 -6.25 19.17
CA LYS A 111 3.22 -5.13 19.63
C LYS A 111 4.56 -5.11 18.92
N GLY A 112 4.85 -3.97 18.30
CA GLY A 112 6.12 -3.72 17.66
C GLY A 112 6.36 -4.53 16.38
N LYS A 113 7.54 -4.33 15.81
CA LYS A 113 7.87 -4.85 14.48
C LYS A 113 7.85 -6.37 14.38
N GLU A 114 8.35 -7.06 15.38
CA GLU A 114 8.47 -8.51 15.33
C GLU A 114 7.10 -9.19 15.37
N GLU A 115 6.13 -8.64 16.10
CA GLU A 115 4.78 -9.19 16.16
C GLU A 115 3.94 -8.81 14.94
N ALA A 116 4.09 -7.59 14.43
CA ALA A 116 3.56 -7.22 13.11
C ALA A 116 4.06 -8.19 12.02
N ARG A 117 5.36 -8.55 12.04
CA ARG A 117 5.93 -9.56 11.13
C ARG A 117 5.35 -10.96 11.36
N LYS A 118 5.11 -11.37 12.60
CA LYS A 118 4.45 -12.66 12.89
C LYS A 118 3.05 -12.71 12.29
N ASN A 119 2.26 -11.65 12.46
CA ASN A 119 0.94 -11.54 11.85
C ASN A 119 1.03 -11.57 10.32
N TYR A 120 1.90 -10.76 9.73
CA TYR A 120 2.14 -10.69 8.29
C TYR A 120 2.49 -12.05 7.67
N TYR A 121 3.44 -12.79 8.27
CA TYR A 121 3.83 -14.12 7.78
C TYR A 121 2.84 -15.23 8.16
N SER A 122 1.81 -14.97 8.96
CA SER A 122 0.77 -15.97 9.27
C SER A 122 -0.11 -16.28 8.06
N PHE A 123 -0.15 -15.37 7.08
CA PHE A 123 -0.83 -15.55 5.80
C PHE A 123 -0.04 -16.41 4.80
N CYS A 124 1.23 -16.73 5.06
CA CYS A 124 2.00 -17.54 4.13
C CYS A 124 1.46 -18.97 4.01
N LYS A 125 1.58 -19.55 2.81
CA LYS A 125 1.15 -20.92 2.50
C LYS A 125 1.71 -21.95 3.48
N GLU A 126 2.99 -21.86 3.81
CA GLU A 126 3.67 -22.76 4.73
C GLU A 126 3.03 -22.75 6.13
N LYS A 127 2.52 -21.60 6.56
CA LYS A 127 1.78 -21.49 7.83
C LYS A 127 0.36 -22.01 7.71
N SER A 128 -0.29 -21.84 6.57
CA SER A 128 -1.59 -22.47 6.29
C SER A 128 -1.51 -23.99 6.31
N ASP A 129 -0.54 -24.57 5.60
CA ASP A 129 -0.38 -26.02 5.49
C ASP A 129 -0.04 -26.63 6.86
N SER A 130 0.90 -26.01 7.59
CA SER A 130 1.22 -26.42 8.97
C SER A 130 -0.01 -26.43 9.89
N ARG A 131 -0.90 -25.42 9.80
CA ARG A 131 -2.15 -25.37 10.58
C ARG A 131 -3.13 -26.48 10.20
N ARG A 132 -3.22 -26.83 8.93
CA ARG A 132 -4.10 -27.91 8.43
C ARG A 132 -3.63 -29.27 8.91
N GLU A 133 -2.32 -29.50 8.90
CA GLU A 133 -1.72 -30.78 9.29
C GLU A 133 -1.63 -30.98 10.81
N HIS A 134 -1.26 -29.94 11.55
CA HIS A 134 -0.89 -30.06 12.97
C HIS A 134 -1.83 -29.32 13.94
N GLY A 135 -2.84 -28.62 13.43
CA GLY A 135 -3.69 -27.73 14.22
C GLY A 135 -2.97 -26.47 14.72
N ILE A 136 -3.57 -25.77 15.68
CA ILE A 136 -2.96 -24.60 16.32
C ILE A 136 -2.04 -25.08 17.44
N SER A 137 -0.75 -24.69 17.41
CA SER A 137 0.23 -25.02 18.45
C SER A 137 -0.27 -24.63 19.85
N LYS A 138 0.00 -25.49 20.84
CA LYS A 138 -0.30 -25.23 22.26
C LYS A 138 0.44 -24.03 22.84
N GLU A 139 1.58 -23.61 22.26
CA GLU A 139 2.30 -22.40 22.69
C GLU A 139 1.53 -21.10 22.37
N GLY A 140 0.53 -21.16 21.48
CA GLY A 140 -0.41 -20.07 21.23
C GLY A 140 -1.53 -19.93 22.25
N GLN A 141 -1.70 -20.86 23.21
CA GLN A 141 -2.86 -20.87 24.11
C GLN A 141 -2.86 -19.74 25.15
N ASN A 142 -1.71 -19.13 25.45
CA ASN A 142 -1.62 -18.03 26.42
C ASN A 142 -1.81 -16.63 25.81
N ARG A 143 -1.99 -16.52 24.49
CA ARG A 143 -2.19 -15.22 23.82
C ARG A 143 -3.53 -15.19 23.10
N LEU A 144 -4.23 -14.07 23.20
CA LEU A 144 -5.45 -13.85 22.44
C LEU A 144 -5.10 -13.85 20.95
N MET A 145 -5.76 -14.75 20.22
CA MET A 145 -5.61 -14.91 18.78
C MET A 145 -6.88 -14.44 18.10
N ARG A 146 -6.75 -13.56 17.11
CA ARG A 146 -7.86 -13.15 16.24
C ARG A 146 -7.96 -14.08 15.04
N ARG A 147 -9.18 -14.50 14.74
CA ARG A 147 -9.50 -15.20 13.49
C ARG A 147 -9.82 -14.19 12.40
N ILE A 148 -9.12 -14.26 11.28
CA ILE A 148 -9.39 -13.52 10.06
C ILE A 148 -9.91 -14.49 9.01
N SER A 149 -11.13 -14.26 8.55
CA SER A 149 -11.82 -15.12 7.57
C SER A 149 -12.39 -14.37 6.37
N SER A 150 -12.25 -13.06 6.33
CA SER A 150 -12.72 -12.21 5.23
C SER A 150 -11.87 -10.95 5.12
N LEU A 151 -11.80 -10.38 3.92
CA LEU A 151 -11.30 -9.03 3.72
C LEU A 151 -12.45 -8.03 3.88
N PRO A 152 -12.19 -6.84 4.44
CA PRO A 152 -13.12 -5.73 4.29
C PRO A 152 -13.21 -5.29 2.81
N ARG A 153 -14.14 -4.38 2.51
CA ARG A 153 -14.25 -3.77 1.18
C ARG A 153 -12.98 -2.99 0.87
N MET A 154 -12.27 -3.39 -0.18
CA MET A 154 -11.00 -2.82 -0.63
C MET A 154 -11.05 -2.65 -2.16
N ALA A 155 -10.58 -1.52 -2.68
CA ALA A 155 -10.43 -1.27 -4.11
C ALA A 155 -9.75 -2.46 -4.84
N GLU A 156 -10.43 -3.05 -5.81
CA GLU A 156 -9.88 -4.14 -6.62
C GLU A 156 -8.81 -3.60 -7.56
N CYS A 157 -7.58 -4.05 -7.38
CA CYS A 157 -6.48 -3.78 -8.31
C CYS A 157 -6.38 -4.90 -9.33
N TYR A 158 -6.54 -4.55 -10.60
CA TYR A 158 -6.40 -5.45 -11.74
C TYR A 158 -4.96 -5.59 -12.24
N GLY A 159 -4.00 -4.94 -11.57
CA GLY A 159 -2.58 -5.06 -11.85
C GLY A 159 -1.97 -3.87 -12.56
N TRP A 160 -0.73 -4.06 -12.99
CA TRP A 160 0.04 -3.03 -13.69
C TRP A 160 0.10 -3.31 -15.19
N LEU A 161 0.15 -2.25 -16.01
CA LEU A 161 0.41 -2.36 -17.44
C LEU A 161 1.30 -1.20 -17.91
N LYS A 162 1.81 -1.33 -19.13
CA LYS A 162 2.59 -0.28 -19.78
C LYS A 162 1.72 0.49 -20.76
N LEU A 163 1.78 1.82 -20.65
CA LEU A 163 1.15 2.75 -21.59
C LEU A 163 2.22 3.68 -22.14
N HIS A 164 2.32 3.74 -23.46
CA HIS A 164 3.20 4.70 -24.10
C HIS A 164 2.60 6.11 -24.02
N SER A 165 3.42 7.14 -23.86
CA SER A 165 3.02 8.57 -23.90
C SER A 165 2.11 8.93 -25.09
N ASN A 166 2.27 8.24 -26.22
CA ASN A 166 1.45 8.39 -27.41
C ASN A 166 -0.03 8.03 -27.20
N THR A 167 -0.34 7.19 -26.21
CA THR A 167 -1.72 6.85 -25.80
C THR A 167 -2.51 8.12 -25.46
N TRP A 168 -1.88 9.09 -24.80
CA TRP A 168 -2.55 10.32 -24.39
C TRP A 168 -2.39 11.48 -25.38
N LYS A 169 -1.51 11.36 -26.39
CA LYS A 169 -1.16 12.47 -27.30
C LYS A 169 -2.38 13.10 -27.96
N ASN A 170 -3.32 12.26 -28.39
CA ASN A 170 -4.53 12.69 -29.11
C ASN A 170 -5.75 12.88 -28.20
N LEU A 171 -5.62 12.69 -26.88
CA LEU A 171 -6.73 12.93 -25.96
C LEU A 171 -7.02 14.43 -25.82
N HIS A 172 -8.30 14.73 -25.56
CA HIS A 172 -8.73 16.07 -25.18
C HIS A 172 -7.99 16.54 -23.91
N SER A 173 -7.70 17.84 -23.81
CA SER A 173 -6.91 18.40 -22.70
C SER A 173 -7.52 18.13 -21.32
N SER A 174 -8.85 17.99 -21.22
CA SER A 174 -9.54 17.63 -19.98
C SER A 174 -9.21 16.22 -19.47
N LEU A 175 -8.77 15.31 -20.35
CA LEU A 175 -8.40 13.93 -20.02
C LEU A 175 -6.90 13.77 -19.75
N LYS A 176 -6.09 14.75 -20.15
CA LYS A 176 -4.64 14.72 -19.95
C LYS A 176 -4.32 15.05 -18.49
N ALA A 177 -3.32 14.35 -17.95
CA ALA A 177 -2.77 14.72 -16.65
C ALA A 177 -2.17 16.15 -16.75
N PRO A 178 -2.42 17.03 -15.77
CA PRO A 178 -1.98 18.42 -15.86
C PRO A 178 -0.52 18.58 -15.47
N ASP A 179 0.16 19.56 -16.06
CA ASP A 179 1.45 20.01 -15.56
C ASP A 179 1.26 20.66 -14.18
N VAL A 180 1.90 20.10 -13.17
CA VAL A 180 1.79 20.57 -11.78
C VAL A 180 3.13 21.07 -11.26
N LYS A 181 3.08 22.18 -10.53
CA LYS A 181 4.23 22.68 -9.77
C LYS A 181 4.00 22.37 -8.30
N ILE A 182 4.75 21.42 -7.77
CA ILE A 182 4.76 21.08 -6.35
C ILE A 182 6.04 21.67 -5.79
N GLU A 183 5.91 22.68 -4.94
CA GLU A 183 7.01 23.48 -4.42
C GLU A 183 7.92 24.05 -5.53
N LYS A 184 9.16 23.55 -5.62
CA LYS A 184 10.17 23.95 -6.60
C LYS A 184 10.26 22.98 -7.79
N ILE A 185 9.51 21.88 -7.77
CA ILE A 185 9.57 20.82 -8.77
C ILE A 185 8.35 20.94 -9.70
N ARG A 186 8.60 21.02 -11.00
CA ARG A 186 7.56 20.88 -12.01
C ARG A 186 7.47 19.41 -12.40
N ARG A 187 6.29 18.82 -12.29
CA ARG A 187 6.00 17.45 -12.73
C ARG A 187 5.05 17.49 -13.92
N TYR A 188 5.38 16.71 -14.94
CA TYR A 188 4.66 16.64 -16.21
C TYR A 188 4.93 15.30 -16.88
N MET A 189 4.11 14.94 -17.87
CA MET A 189 4.29 13.74 -18.66
C MET A 189 5.24 14.05 -19.82
N GLU A 190 6.39 13.39 -19.82
CA GLU A 190 7.35 13.44 -20.90
C GLU A 190 6.81 12.73 -22.15
N ALA A 191 7.16 13.28 -23.31
CA ALA A 191 6.85 12.66 -24.58
C ALA A 191 7.81 11.50 -24.88
N ASP A 192 7.32 10.52 -25.62
CA ASP A 192 8.07 9.32 -26.04
C ASP A 192 8.58 8.43 -24.88
N VAL A 193 7.92 8.50 -23.73
CA VAL A 193 8.20 7.67 -22.55
C VAL A 193 7.13 6.59 -22.36
N GLU A 194 7.54 5.42 -21.89
CA GLU A 194 6.65 4.35 -21.44
C GLU A 194 6.36 4.49 -19.94
N TYR A 195 5.08 4.62 -19.60
CA TYR A 195 4.61 4.78 -18.23
C TYR A 195 4.03 3.47 -17.69
N THR A 196 4.27 3.23 -16.41
CA THR A 196 3.62 2.16 -15.65
C THR A 196 2.30 2.70 -15.11
N ALA A 197 1.19 2.09 -15.52
CA ALA A 197 -0.14 2.41 -15.02
C ALA A 197 -0.64 1.28 -14.12
N LEU A 198 -1.33 1.66 -13.04
CA LEU A 198 -2.08 0.73 -12.19
C LEU A 198 -3.55 0.81 -12.55
N VAL A 199 -4.18 -0.34 -12.72
CA VAL A 199 -5.59 -0.43 -13.08
C VAL A 199 -6.39 -0.86 -11.87
N TYR A 200 -7.39 -0.06 -11.52
CA TYR A 200 -8.29 -0.31 -10.40
C TYR A 200 -9.73 -0.36 -10.86
N GLU A 201 -10.58 -0.96 -10.05
CA GLU A 201 -12.00 -0.68 -10.14
C GLU A 201 -12.27 0.80 -9.85
N PHE A 202 -13.28 1.34 -10.51
CA PHE A 202 -13.72 2.70 -10.26
C PHE A 202 -14.63 2.72 -9.02
N ILE A 203 -14.28 3.54 -8.04
CA ILE A 203 -15.11 3.81 -6.87
C ILE A 203 -15.83 5.15 -7.12
N HIS A 204 -17.16 5.13 -7.02
CA HIS A 204 -17.95 6.35 -7.12
C HIS A 204 -17.66 7.27 -5.94
N GLU A 205 -17.68 8.57 -6.18
CA GLU A 205 -17.56 9.55 -5.11
C GLU A 205 -18.69 9.36 -4.09
N GLY A 206 -18.31 9.20 -2.83
CA GLY A 206 -19.23 8.99 -1.72
C GLY A 206 -18.62 9.42 -0.39
N GLU A 207 -19.49 9.69 0.58
CA GLU A 207 -19.07 10.05 1.94
C GLU A 207 -18.43 8.85 2.65
N ASN A 208 -17.41 9.13 3.47
CA ASN A 208 -16.75 8.10 4.27
C ASN A 208 -17.53 7.88 5.57
N GLU A 209 -17.93 6.63 5.82
CA GLU A 209 -18.58 6.20 7.06
C GLU A 209 -17.50 5.78 8.07
N PRO A 210 -17.36 6.47 9.22
CA PRO A 210 -16.30 6.25 10.18
C PRO A 210 -16.10 4.79 10.62
N LEU A 211 -17.16 4.07 10.97
CA LEU A 211 -17.05 2.70 11.47
C LEU A 211 -16.59 1.72 10.38
N THR A 212 -16.88 2.01 9.12
CA THR A 212 -16.42 1.21 7.98
C THR A 212 -14.94 1.44 7.72
N VAL A 213 -14.48 2.68 7.82
CA VAL A 213 -13.04 3.01 7.76
C VAL A 213 -12.26 2.35 8.90
N GLU A 214 -12.81 2.37 10.12
CA GLU A 214 -12.21 1.70 11.29
C GLU A 214 -12.12 0.19 11.11
N LYS A 215 -13.10 -0.46 10.47
CA LYS A 215 -13.01 -1.89 10.14
C LYS A 215 -11.88 -2.19 9.16
N VAL A 216 -11.62 -1.31 8.20
CA VAL A 216 -10.47 -1.44 7.29
C VAL A 216 -9.17 -1.25 8.06
N ALA A 217 -9.09 -0.26 8.94
CA ALA A 217 -7.93 0.00 9.79
C ALA A 217 -7.62 -1.16 10.74
N ASP A 218 -8.66 -1.72 11.38
CA ASP A 218 -8.55 -2.92 12.22
C ASP A 218 -7.96 -4.08 11.42
N PHE A 219 -8.44 -4.32 10.21
CA PHE A 219 -7.89 -5.34 9.34
C PHE A 219 -6.41 -5.10 9.00
N ILE A 220 -6.05 -3.87 8.60
CA ILE A 220 -4.67 -3.47 8.27
C ILE A 220 -3.73 -3.74 9.46
N TYR A 221 -4.12 -3.32 10.66
CA TYR A 221 -3.38 -3.56 11.90
C TYR A 221 -3.16 -5.06 12.16
N HIS A 222 -4.22 -5.86 12.06
CA HIS A 222 -4.13 -7.30 12.34
C HIS A 222 -3.38 -8.09 11.26
N VAL A 223 -3.33 -7.62 10.01
CA VAL A 223 -2.42 -8.16 8.99
C VAL A 223 -0.96 -7.85 9.34
N GLY A 224 -0.70 -6.84 10.17
CA GLY A 224 0.64 -6.37 10.51
C GLY A 224 1.12 -5.23 9.60
N LEU A 225 0.23 -4.64 8.79
CA LEU A 225 0.52 -3.44 8.02
C LEU A 225 0.45 -2.21 8.95
N SER A 226 1.14 -1.14 8.59
CA SER A 226 1.00 0.17 9.23
C SER A 226 0.53 1.20 8.21
N PHE A 227 -0.14 2.24 8.68
CA PHE A 227 -0.29 3.46 7.90
C PHE A 227 1.02 4.26 7.88
N GLY A 228 1.19 5.12 6.87
CA GLY A 228 2.23 6.13 6.80
C GLY A 228 1.97 7.32 7.73
N CYS A 229 2.89 8.30 7.73
CA CYS A 229 2.84 9.48 8.60
C CYS A 229 1.65 10.42 8.38
N SER A 230 0.99 10.33 7.22
CA SER A 230 -0.11 11.22 6.87
C SER A 230 -1.20 10.44 6.15
N THR A 231 -2.13 9.88 6.89
CA THR A 231 -3.41 9.41 6.35
C THR A 231 -4.30 10.61 6.13
N LEU A 232 -4.91 10.71 4.95
CA LEU A 232 -5.74 11.86 4.59
C LEU A 232 -7.11 11.36 4.15
N ALA A 233 -8.17 12.11 4.52
CA ALA A 233 -9.54 11.81 4.11
C ALA A 233 -9.67 11.65 2.59
N LYS A 234 -8.89 12.42 1.81
CA LYS A 234 -8.88 12.37 0.33
C LYS A 234 -8.39 11.04 -0.26
N ASN A 235 -7.71 10.21 0.54
CA ASN A 235 -7.24 8.89 0.13
C ASN A 235 -8.35 7.83 0.29
N TRP A 236 -9.54 8.25 0.73
CA TRP A 236 -10.73 7.44 0.93
C TRP A 236 -11.92 8.05 0.20
N THR A 237 -12.73 7.20 -0.43
CA THR A 237 -14.03 7.61 -0.96
C THR A 237 -15.02 6.45 -0.83
N ASP A 238 -16.27 6.76 -0.49
CA ASP A 238 -17.29 5.75 -0.18
C ASP A 238 -16.80 4.69 0.83
N SER A 239 -16.00 5.13 1.81
CA SER A 239 -15.34 4.29 2.84
C SER A 239 -14.33 3.27 2.30
N VAL A 240 -13.89 3.41 1.05
CA VAL A 240 -12.87 2.57 0.41
C VAL A 240 -11.56 3.34 0.32
N LEU A 241 -10.48 2.75 0.81
CA LEU A 241 -9.13 3.26 0.58
C LEU A 241 -8.81 3.17 -0.93
N VAL A 242 -8.41 4.27 -1.54
CA VAL A 242 -8.07 4.36 -2.96
C VAL A 242 -6.59 4.68 -3.22
N ASP A 243 -5.86 5.12 -2.21
CA ASP A 243 -4.40 5.30 -2.27
C ASP A 243 -3.70 4.21 -1.42
N TYR A 244 -3.13 3.20 -2.08
CA TYR A 244 -2.47 2.10 -1.37
C TYR A 244 -1.00 2.40 -1.03
N ALA A 245 -0.47 3.57 -1.40
CA ALA A 245 0.80 4.05 -0.88
C ALA A 245 0.70 4.52 0.59
N ASP A 246 -0.52 4.69 1.12
CA ASP A 246 -0.76 5.01 2.54
C ASP A 246 -0.45 3.85 3.48
N ILE A 247 -0.48 2.61 3.00
CA ILE A 247 -0.19 1.44 3.81
C ILE A 247 1.21 0.89 3.51
N ILE A 248 1.86 0.36 4.54
CA ILE A 248 3.23 -0.12 4.46
C ILE A 248 3.29 -1.48 5.14
N TYR A 249 3.87 -2.46 4.46
CA TYR A 249 4.13 -3.78 5.06
C TYR A 249 5.40 -3.77 5.92
N PRO A 250 5.57 -4.69 6.90
CA PRO A 250 6.72 -4.69 7.82
C PRO A 250 8.12 -4.76 7.17
N GLY A 251 8.20 -5.17 5.91
CA GLY A 251 9.42 -5.19 5.12
C GLY A 251 9.63 -3.92 4.27
N GLY A 252 8.60 -3.12 4.07
CA GLY A 252 8.59 -1.92 3.22
C GLY A 252 9.44 -0.78 3.75
N TYR A 253 9.79 0.16 2.89
CA TYR A 253 10.46 1.40 3.29
C TYR A 253 9.43 2.38 3.90
N GLY A 254 9.76 2.97 5.05
CA GLY A 254 8.86 3.85 5.80
C GLY A 254 8.00 3.16 6.86
N TRP A 255 8.06 1.82 6.98
CA TRP A 255 7.41 1.14 8.11
C TRP A 255 8.16 1.48 9.40
N CYS A 256 7.46 2.06 10.37
CA CYS A 256 8.01 2.40 11.68
C CYS A 256 7.11 1.91 12.81
N GLU A 257 7.74 1.56 13.93
CA GLU A 257 7.09 0.95 15.08
C GLU A 257 6.19 1.95 15.83
N SER A 258 6.60 3.22 15.91
CA SER A 258 5.81 4.31 16.50
C SER A 258 4.48 4.55 15.79
N MET A 259 4.36 4.18 14.51
CA MET A 259 3.15 4.34 13.72
C MET A 259 2.29 3.07 13.65
N PHE A 260 2.78 1.95 14.17
CA PHE A 260 2.07 0.68 14.17
C PHE A 260 1.14 0.58 15.38
N GLY A 261 -0.15 0.66 15.13
CA GLY A 261 -1.20 0.54 16.13
C GLY A 261 -2.58 0.60 15.50
N MET A 262 -3.61 0.32 16.31
CA MET A 262 -4.98 0.61 15.92
C MET A 262 -5.15 2.12 15.71
N ARG A 263 -5.96 2.48 14.72
CA ARG A 263 -6.34 3.88 14.45
C ARG A 263 -7.85 3.96 14.35
N ASP A 264 -8.39 5.04 14.89
CA ASP A 264 -9.80 5.36 14.74
C ASP A 264 -10.02 6.23 13.48
N ALA A 265 -11.28 6.46 13.13
CA ALA A 265 -11.61 7.21 11.92
C ALA A 265 -11.11 8.66 11.97
N LYS A 266 -11.04 9.29 13.15
CA LYS A 266 -10.61 10.69 13.26
C LYS A 266 -9.13 10.85 12.89
N ASP A 267 -8.30 9.86 13.22
CA ASP A 267 -6.88 9.87 12.89
C ASP A 267 -6.65 9.56 11.40
N ILE A 268 -7.53 8.75 10.79
CA ILE A 268 -7.41 8.31 9.40
C ILE A 268 -7.99 9.33 8.42
N LEU A 269 -9.18 9.84 8.72
CA LEU A 269 -9.92 10.80 7.89
C LEU A 269 -9.52 12.24 8.22
N PHE A 270 -8.23 12.45 8.50
CA PHE A 270 -7.69 13.76 8.75
C PHE A 270 -7.79 14.63 7.47
N ASP A 271 -8.32 15.84 7.61
CA ASP A 271 -8.62 16.74 6.49
C ASP A 271 -7.43 17.65 6.11
N GLY A 272 -6.30 17.53 6.83
CA GLY A 272 -5.12 18.36 6.60
C GLY A 272 -5.09 19.64 7.44
N THR A 273 -6.10 19.91 8.27
CA THR A 273 -6.10 21.06 9.18
C THR A 273 -5.36 20.72 10.48
N TRP A 274 -4.04 20.92 10.47
CA TRP A 274 -3.24 20.82 11.69
C TRP A 274 -3.50 22.05 12.56
N ASP A 275 -3.88 21.85 13.83
CA ASP A 275 -3.76 22.93 14.81
C ASP A 275 -2.27 23.13 15.18
N GLU A 276 -1.94 24.22 15.89
CA GLU A 276 -0.55 24.53 16.27
C GLU A 276 0.09 23.45 17.16
N ASN A 277 -0.69 22.66 17.90
CA ASN A 277 -0.19 21.58 18.74
C ASN A 277 0.08 20.31 17.92
N ASP A 278 -0.74 20.02 16.92
CA ASP A 278 -0.56 18.84 16.06
C ASP A 278 0.69 18.97 15.16
N ARG A 279 1.06 20.19 14.77
CA ARG A 279 2.32 20.46 14.05
C ARG A 279 3.57 20.09 14.86
N LEU A 280 3.58 20.40 16.15
CA LEU A 280 4.73 20.12 17.02
C LEU A 280 4.93 18.62 17.25
N LEU A 281 3.84 17.85 17.28
CA LEU A 281 3.89 16.38 17.34
C LEU A 281 4.41 15.78 16.02
N PHE A 282 3.95 16.29 14.87
CA PHE A 282 4.40 15.83 13.56
C PHE A 282 5.88 16.14 13.29
N GLU A 283 6.35 17.34 13.67
CA GLU A 283 7.76 17.73 13.57
C GLU A 283 8.64 16.86 14.48
N GLY A 284 8.20 16.56 15.71
CA GLY A 284 8.91 15.65 16.62
C GLY A 284 9.00 14.20 16.11
N MET A 285 8.02 13.75 15.30
CA MET A 285 8.03 12.41 14.71
C MET A 285 8.88 12.28 13.43
N LEU A 286 9.21 13.40 12.79
CA LEU A 286 10.13 13.44 11.64
C LEU A 286 11.61 13.51 12.07
N GLU A 287 11.87 13.83 13.33
CA GLU A 287 13.21 13.94 13.92
C GLU A 287 13.73 12.63 14.58
N GLU A 288 12.91 11.57 14.66
CA GLU A 288 13.30 10.21 15.14
C GLU A 288 13.50 9.18 14.02
#